data_AF-A0A8J4W1Z7-F1
#
_entry.id   AF-A0A8J4W1Z7-F1
#
_cell.length_a   1.000
_cell.length_b   1.000
_cell.length_c   1.000
_cell.angle_alpha   90.00
_cell.angle_beta   90.00
_cell.angle_gamma   90.00
#
_symmetry.space_group_name_H-M   'P 1'
#
loop_
_entity.id
_entity.type
_entity.pdbx_description
1 polymer ?
#
loop_
_entity_poly.entity_id
_entity_poly.type
_entity_poly.pdbx_seq_one_letter_code
_entity_poly.pdbx_strand_id
1 'polypeptide(L)'
;MEHLKKLSIHVDRTSDEAKKELDSLPQFRYLRSLSVAWSSIYNAPIPTTTNVALATIHRIVSREKSLKTTGSSSHRVELDKLGLQNFPGFKMPDWLKRLNLKNLKKLYIRGGVLSDLSLTKDHKWTVKCLRLKSLRQLRMDWQELEPLFPNLTYVEKVECPELSSFPCDENGEWIRPESDTEQA
;
A
#
# COMPACT_ATOMS: atom_id res chain seq x y z
N MET A 1 -4.13 -1.53 23.78
CA MET A 1 -4.01 -0.65 22.59
C MET A 1 -5.32 -0.60 21.80
N GLU A 2 -6.43 -0.21 22.44
CA GLU A 2 -7.77 -0.35 21.83
C GLU A 2 -8.19 0.83 20.95
N HIS A 3 -7.51 1.98 20.99
CA HIS A 3 -7.92 3.18 20.24
C HIS A 3 -6.97 3.57 19.10
N LEU A 4 -6.10 2.65 18.67
CA LEU A 4 -5.09 2.95 17.65
C LEU A 4 -5.75 3.19 16.29
N LYS A 5 -5.77 4.45 15.83
CA LYS A 5 -6.36 4.85 14.54
C LYS A 5 -5.37 4.87 13.38
N LYS A 6 -4.08 5.02 13.67
CA LYS A 6 -3.01 5.11 12.67
C LYS A 6 -1.85 4.22 13.09
N LEU A 7 -1.40 3.38 12.18
CA LEU A 7 -0.27 2.49 12.37
C LEU A 7 0.70 2.67 11.19
N SER A 8 1.98 2.79 11.52
CA SER A 8 3.07 2.78 10.54
C SER A 8 4.05 1.68 10.92
N ILE A 9 4.34 0.78 10.00
CA ILE A 9 5.20 -0.38 10.20
C ILE A 9 6.41 -0.24 9.27
N HIS A 10 7.61 -0.48 9.81
CA HIS A 10 8.82 -0.60 9.02
C HIS A 10 9.22 -2.07 9.01
N VAL A 11 9.39 -2.61 7.81
CA VAL A 11 9.71 -4.01 7.56
C VAL A 11 11.14 -4.09 7.07
N ASP A 12 12.03 -4.51 7.97
CA ASP A 12 13.46 -4.60 7.71
C ASP A 12 13.89 -5.96 7.15
N ARG A 13 12.99 -6.94 6.99
CA ARG A 13 13.32 -8.24 6.39
C ARG A 13 12.20 -8.70 5.48
N THR A 14 12.56 -9.21 4.31
CA THR A 14 11.67 -10.03 3.48
C THR A 14 11.43 -11.36 4.19
N SER A 15 10.62 -11.37 5.24
CA SER A 15 10.42 -12.59 6.01
C SER A 15 8.95 -12.82 6.32
N ASP A 16 8.61 -14.08 6.48
CA ASP A 16 7.26 -14.53 6.78
C ASP A 16 6.78 -14.02 8.14
N GLU A 17 7.68 -13.53 9.00
CA GLU A 17 7.36 -12.85 10.26
C GLU A 17 6.59 -11.55 10.04
N ALA A 18 7.00 -10.73 9.06
CA ALA A 18 6.27 -9.50 8.74
C ALA A 18 4.86 -9.82 8.22
N LYS A 19 4.70 -10.92 7.46
CA LYS A 19 3.38 -11.39 7.03
C LYS A 19 2.53 -11.82 8.22
N LYS A 20 3.11 -12.58 9.17
CA LYS A 20 2.42 -13.01 10.40
C LYS A 20 1.97 -11.82 11.25
N GLU A 21 2.78 -10.77 11.36
CA GLU A 21 2.39 -9.55 12.06
C GLU A 21 1.29 -8.79 11.32
N LEU A 22 1.36 -8.71 9.99
CA LEU A 22 0.30 -8.11 9.17
C LEU A 22 -1.01 -8.90 9.22
N ASP A 23 -0.94 -10.22 9.39
CA ASP A 23 -2.11 -11.08 9.62
C ASP A 23 -2.79 -10.80 10.98
N SER A 24 -2.08 -10.19 11.94
CA SER A 24 -2.64 -9.76 13.24
C SER A 24 -3.39 -8.43 13.18
N LEU A 25 -3.29 -7.68 12.06
CA LEU A 25 -3.93 -6.36 11.91
C LEU A 25 -5.43 -6.33 12.29
N PRO A 26 -6.26 -7.37 12.01
CA PRO A 26 -7.66 -7.40 12.39
C PRO A 26 -7.96 -7.10 13.86
N GLN A 27 -7.01 -7.31 14.77
CA GLN A 27 -7.19 -7.02 16.20
C GLN A 27 -7.34 -5.52 16.51
N PHE A 28 -6.88 -4.63 15.63
CA PHE A 28 -6.94 -3.18 15.81
C PHE A 28 -8.24 -2.57 15.24
N ARG A 29 -9.37 -2.74 15.94
CA ARG A 29 -10.72 -2.38 15.45
C ARG A 29 -10.91 -0.93 15.00
N TYR A 30 -10.15 0.00 15.58
CA TYR A 30 -10.24 1.43 15.25
C TYR A 30 -9.18 1.90 14.25
N LEU A 31 -8.35 0.99 13.72
CA LEU A 31 -7.35 1.33 12.74
C LEU A 31 -8.05 1.84 11.46
N ARG A 32 -7.64 3.02 10.99
CA ARG A 32 -8.15 3.67 9.79
C ARG A 32 -7.05 4.01 8.78
N SER A 33 -5.82 4.18 9.25
CA SER A 33 -4.67 4.51 8.40
C SER A 33 -3.54 3.52 8.66
N LEU A 34 -3.19 2.74 7.65
CA LEU A 34 -2.02 1.85 7.66
C LEU A 34 -0.97 2.38 6.69
N SER A 35 0.28 2.44 7.12
CA SER A 35 1.44 2.64 6.25
C SER A 35 2.45 1.55 6.51
N VAL A 36 2.96 0.91 5.46
CA VAL A 36 3.99 -0.12 5.57
C VAL A 36 5.15 0.27 4.65
N ALA A 37 6.35 0.35 5.21
CA ALA A 37 7.56 0.70 4.50
C ALA A 37 8.56 -0.45 4.58
N TRP A 38 9.11 -0.87 3.45
CA TRP A 38 10.17 -1.86 3.38
C TRP A 38 11.52 -1.17 3.23
N SER A 39 12.52 -1.65 3.95
CA SER A 39 13.87 -1.11 3.83
C SER A 39 14.50 -1.56 2.51
N SER A 40 15.00 -0.60 1.70
CA SER A 40 15.55 -0.88 0.36
C SER A 40 16.93 -1.54 0.39
N ILE A 41 17.53 -1.69 1.57
CA ILE A 41 18.89 -2.23 1.76
C ILE A 41 19.04 -3.70 1.35
N TYR A 42 17.95 -4.39 0.97
CA TYR A 42 17.97 -5.80 0.55
C TYR A 42 17.58 -6.04 -0.91
N ASN A 43 17.26 -4.99 -1.68
CA ASN A 43 16.99 -5.10 -3.12
C ASN A 43 18.27 -4.98 -3.98
N ALA A 44 19.44 -4.79 -3.36
CA ALA A 44 20.71 -4.93 -4.06
C ALA A 44 21.06 -6.44 -4.15
N PRO A 45 21.54 -6.94 -5.31
CA PRO A 45 22.30 -8.19 -5.32
C PRO A 45 23.38 -8.05 -4.24
N ILE A 46 23.47 -9.00 -3.32
CA ILE A 46 24.48 -9.00 -2.26
C ILE A 46 25.84 -8.72 -2.93
N PRO A 47 26.49 -7.57 -2.70
CA PRO A 47 27.86 -7.41 -3.13
C PRO A 47 28.67 -8.37 -2.28
N THR A 48 29.11 -9.48 -2.87
CA THR A 48 30.28 -10.18 -2.35
C THR A 48 31.39 -9.15 -2.28
N THR A 49 31.89 -8.90 -1.07
CA THR A 49 32.93 -7.92 -0.70
C THR A 49 32.44 -6.49 -0.43
N THR A 50 32.30 -6.13 0.85
CA THR A 50 33.31 -5.32 1.56
C THR A 50 32.85 -5.02 3.00
N ASN A 51 33.82 -5.05 3.91
CA ASN A 51 33.65 -4.78 5.33
C ASN A 51 33.24 -3.32 5.55
N VAL A 52 31.98 -3.07 5.86
CA VAL A 52 31.55 -1.83 6.50
C VAL A 52 30.67 -2.21 7.69
N ALA A 53 31.21 -2.02 8.89
CA ALA A 53 30.51 -2.24 10.14
C ALA A 53 29.37 -1.22 10.26
N LEU A 54 28.15 -1.63 9.87
CA LEU A 54 26.96 -0.84 10.08
C LEU A 54 26.42 -1.19 11.46
N ALA A 55 26.54 -0.23 12.39
CA ALA A 55 26.13 -0.38 13.78
C ALA A 55 24.67 -0.86 13.86
N THR A 56 24.52 -2.11 14.28
CA THR A 56 23.22 -2.76 14.44
C THR A 56 22.55 -2.23 15.70
N ILE A 57 21.70 -1.21 15.54
CA ILE A 57 20.78 -0.81 16.63
C ILE A 57 19.64 -1.84 16.64
N HIS A 58 19.78 -2.88 17.46
CA HIS A 58 18.68 -3.78 17.77
C HIS A 58 17.55 -2.99 18.44
N ARG A 59 16.46 -2.77 17.70
CA ARG A 59 15.27 -2.15 18.26
C ARG A 59 14.53 -3.16 19.14
N ILE A 60 14.24 -2.68 20.35
CA ILE A 60 13.63 -3.36 21.48
C ILE A 60 12.40 -4.17 21.06
N VAL A 61 12.49 -5.50 21.21
CA VAL A 61 11.35 -6.41 21.18
C VAL A 61 10.55 -6.19 22.45
N SER A 62 9.41 -5.51 22.36
CA SER A 62 8.36 -5.69 23.34
C SER A 62 7.89 -7.14 23.22
N ARG A 63 8.27 -7.98 24.19
CA ARG A 63 7.71 -9.33 24.36
C ARG A 63 6.21 -9.19 24.62
N GLU A 64 5.40 -9.25 23.58
CA GLU A 64 3.99 -9.58 23.76
C GLU A 64 3.87 -11.11 23.82
N LYS A 65 3.42 -11.59 24.98
CA LYS A 65 3.09 -13.00 25.21
C LYS A 65 2.15 -13.46 24.10
N SER A 66 2.51 -14.58 23.49
CA SER A 66 1.65 -15.40 22.63
C SER A 66 0.26 -15.55 23.25
N LEU A 67 -0.70 -14.77 22.76
CA LEU A 67 -2.11 -15.06 22.96
C LEU A 67 -2.55 -15.99 21.84
N LYS A 68 -2.88 -17.21 22.22
CA LYS A 68 -3.57 -18.18 21.36
C LYS A 68 -4.84 -17.54 20.82
N THR A 69 -4.93 -17.33 19.52
CA THR A 69 -6.13 -16.85 18.83
C THR A 69 -7.09 -18.01 18.61
N THR A 70 -7.84 -18.37 19.64
CA THR A 70 -9.15 -19.01 19.49
C THR A 70 -10.19 -17.91 19.41
N GLY A 71 -10.71 -17.65 18.21
CA GLY A 71 -11.76 -16.65 18.02
C GLY A 71 -12.00 -16.36 16.56
N SER A 72 -12.93 -17.10 15.96
CA SER A 72 -13.64 -16.71 14.75
C SER A 72 -14.38 -15.40 15.05
N SER A 73 -13.71 -14.27 14.86
CA SER A 73 -14.32 -12.96 14.88
C SER A 73 -14.20 -12.40 13.48
N SER A 74 -15.33 -12.34 12.78
CA SER A 74 -15.51 -11.76 11.44
C SER A 74 -15.26 -10.25 11.38
N HIS A 75 -14.66 -9.66 12.41
CA HIS A 75 -14.39 -8.23 12.48
C HIS A 75 -13.18 -7.90 11.61
N ARG A 76 -13.46 -7.49 10.38
CA ARG A 76 -12.45 -7.01 9.45
C ARG A 76 -12.15 -5.54 9.76
N VAL A 77 -10.87 -5.18 9.80
CA VAL A 77 -10.44 -3.78 9.93
C VAL A 77 -10.88 -2.98 8.72
N GLU A 78 -11.48 -1.82 8.98
CA GLU A 78 -11.93 -0.87 7.98
C GLU A 78 -10.87 0.22 7.81
N LEU A 79 -10.10 0.14 6.72
CA LEU A 79 -9.10 1.16 6.41
C LEU A 79 -9.71 2.27 5.54
N ASP A 80 -9.44 3.53 5.91
CA ASP A 80 -9.67 4.72 5.07
C ASP A 80 -8.45 5.01 4.19
N LYS A 81 -7.25 4.68 4.67
CA LYS A 81 -5.98 4.97 3.99
C LYS A 81 -4.99 3.80 4.09
N LEU A 82 -4.38 3.50 2.95
CA LEU A 82 -3.28 2.54 2.82
C LEU A 82 -2.07 3.23 2.17
N GLY A 83 -0.90 3.06 2.78
CA GLY A 83 0.39 3.46 2.25
C GLY A 83 1.32 2.26 2.11
N LEU A 84 1.91 2.08 0.93
CA LEU A 84 2.95 1.08 0.66
C LEU A 84 4.21 1.81 0.17
N GLN A 85 5.35 1.56 0.81
CA GLN A 85 6.61 2.19 0.45
C GLN A 85 7.71 1.15 0.23
N ASN A 86 8.35 1.18 -0.94
CA ASN A 86 9.41 0.24 -1.36
C ASN A 86 8.97 -1.23 -1.35
N PHE A 87 7.69 -1.50 -1.64
CA PHE A 87 7.16 -2.85 -1.61
C PHE A 87 7.93 -3.78 -2.58
N PRO A 88 8.48 -4.92 -2.11
CA PRO A 88 9.37 -5.76 -2.91
C PRO A 88 8.63 -6.77 -3.80
N GLY A 89 7.29 -6.84 -3.72
CA GLY A 89 6.50 -7.75 -4.55
C GLY A 89 6.06 -7.10 -5.86
N PHE A 90 6.02 -7.90 -6.93
CA PHE A 90 5.52 -7.47 -8.24
C PHE A 90 3.98 -7.30 -8.29
N LYS A 91 3.25 -7.99 -7.41
CA LYS A 91 1.78 -7.98 -7.33
C LYS A 91 1.30 -7.52 -5.96
N MET A 92 0.08 -6.99 -5.89
CA MET A 92 -0.55 -6.60 -4.63
C MET A 92 -0.44 -7.70 -3.56
N PRO A 93 -0.04 -7.37 -2.32
CA PRO A 93 0.22 -8.39 -1.31
C PRO A 93 -1.05 -9.08 -0.81
N ASP A 94 -0.99 -10.40 -0.64
CA ASP A 94 -2.15 -11.24 -0.29
C ASP A 94 -2.80 -10.89 1.04
N TRP A 95 -2.07 -10.34 2.02
CA TRP A 95 -2.64 -9.94 3.30
C TRP A 95 -3.69 -8.83 3.15
N LEU A 96 -3.66 -8.04 2.06
CA LEU A 96 -4.71 -7.07 1.76
C LEU A 96 -6.07 -7.73 1.52
N LYS A 97 -6.10 -8.96 0.99
CA LYS A 97 -7.32 -9.73 0.76
C LYS A 97 -8.02 -10.11 2.07
N ARG A 98 -7.30 -10.10 3.19
CA ARG A 98 -7.84 -10.37 4.53
C ARG A 98 -8.47 -9.14 5.18
N LEU A 99 -8.21 -7.94 4.67
CA LEU A 99 -8.74 -6.69 5.20
C LEU A 99 -10.08 -6.31 4.56
N ASN A 100 -10.88 -5.46 5.23
CA ASN A 100 -12.05 -4.86 4.61
C ASN A 100 -11.67 -3.54 3.93
N LEU A 101 -11.45 -3.62 2.62
CA LEU A 101 -11.06 -2.48 1.80
C LEU A 101 -12.26 -1.71 1.22
N LYS A 102 -13.51 -2.08 1.58
CA LYS A 102 -14.72 -1.40 1.06
C LYS A 102 -14.73 0.09 1.35
N ASN A 103 -14.13 0.52 2.45
CA ASN A 103 -14.08 1.93 2.88
C ASN A 103 -12.77 2.64 2.51
N LEU A 104 -11.88 2.00 1.73
CA LEU A 104 -10.58 2.57 1.42
C LEU A 104 -10.71 3.77 0.48
N LYS A 105 -10.43 4.97 1.00
CA LYS A 105 -10.55 6.24 0.26
C LYS A 105 -9.23 6.66 -0.38
N LYS A 106 -8.09 6.29 0.22
CA LYS A 106 -6.75 6.77 -0.16
C LYS A 106 -5.78 5.59 -0.31
N LEU A 107 -5.14 5.48 -1.48
CA LEU A 107 -4.10 4.48 -1.76
C LEU A 107 -2.82 5.17 -2.22
N TYR A 108 -1.77 5.11 -1.41
CA TYR A 108 -0.48 5.74 -1.69
C TYR A 108 0.57 4.65 -1.88
N ILE A 109 1.24 4.64 -3.02
CA ILE A 109 2.27 3.66 -3.35
C ILE A 109 3.51 4.43 -3.82
N ARG A 110 4.64 4.18 -3.15
CA ARG A 110 5.91 4.85 -3.44
C ARG A 110 7.05 3.86 -3.56
N GLY A 111 7.76 3.87 -4.68
CA GLY A 111 8.93 3.02 -4.90
C GLY A 111 8.61 1.52 -4.90
N GLY A 112 9.66 0.71 -4.96
CA GLY A 112 9.53 -0.75 -5.05
C GLY A 112 9.41 -1.25 -6.49
N VAL A 113 8.96 -2.50 -6.63
CA VAL A 113 8.95 -3.23 -7.91
C VAL A 113 7.54 -3.67 -8.32
N LEU A 114 6.51 -3.08 -7.71
CA LEU A 114 5.13 -3.38 -8.03
C LEU A 114 4.85 -3.07 -9.50
N SER A 115 4.34 -4.06 -10.24
CA SER A 115 4.02 -3.96 -11.66
C SER A 115 2.53 -4.11 -11.95
N ASP A 116 1.72 -4.45 -10.94
CA ASP A 116 0.29 -4.75 -11.08
C ASP A 116 -0.50 -4.22 -9.87
N LEU A 117 -1.52 -3.40 -10.13
CA LEU A 117 -2.42 -2.83 -9.11
C LEU A 117 -3.67 -3.68 -8.83
N SER A 118 -3.88 -4.76 -9.58
CA SER A 118 -5.03 -5.65 -9.39
C SER A 118 -4.88 -6.48 -8.10
N LEU A 119 -5.94 -6.53 -7.30
CA LEU A 119 -5.97 -7.34 -6.08
C LEU A 119 -6.49 -8.76 -6.37
N THR A 120 -7.57 -8.84 -7.16
CA THR A 120 -8.13 -10.06 -7.78
C THR A 120 -8.71 -9.67 -9.14
N LYS A 121 -9.07 -10.66 -9.98
CA LYS A 121 -9.59 -10.42 -11.34
C LYS A 121 -10.80 -9.47 -11.38
N ASP A 122 -11.68 -9.56 -10.39
CA ASP A 122 -12.95 -8.80 -10.37
C ASP A 122 -12.97 -7.67 -9.32
N HIS A 123 -11.84 -7.41 -8.65
CA HIS A 123 -11.79 -6.40 -7.59
C HIS A 123 -11.70 -4.98 -8.19
N LYS A 124 -12.66 -4.13 -7.81
CA LYS A 124 -12.62 -2.69 -8.07
C LYS A 124 -12.35 -1.94 -6.77
N TRP A 125 -11.39 -1.02 -6.81
CA TRP A 125 -11.04 -0.19 -5.66
C TRP A 125 -12.13 0.86 -5.41
N THR A 126 -12.43 1.12 -4.14
CA THR A 126 -13.33 2.23 -3.73
C THR A 126 -12.58 3.56 -3.52
N VAL A 127 -11.29 3.57 -3.85
CA VAL A 127 -10.34 4.67 -3.66
C VAL A 127 -10.78 5.89 -4.48
N LYS A 128 -10.78 7.05 -3.81
CA LYS A 128 -11.03 8.37 -4.42
C LYS A 128 -9.74 9.11 -4.75
N CYS A 129 -8.67 8.87 -3.99
CA CYS A 129 -7.39 9.55 -4.12
C CYS A 129 -6.26 8.52 -4.24
N LEU A 130 -5.66 8.44 -5.42
CA LEU A 130 -4.54 7.56 -5.75
C LEU A 130 -3.26 8.38 -5.87
N ARG A 131 -2.17 7.93 -5.22
CA ARG A 131 -0.85 8.57 -5.36
C ARG A 131 0.18 7.50 -5.71
N LEU A 132 0.80 7.66 -6.87
CA LEU A 132 1.80 6.75 -7.42
C LEU A 132 3.10 7.52 -7.59
N LYS A 133 4.16 7.11 -6.86
CA LYS A 133 5.45 7.80 -6.88
C LYS A 133 6.61 6.84 -7.12
N SER A 134 7.51 7.17 -8.04
CA SER A 134 8.75 6.43 -8.30
C SER A 134 8.51 4.93 -8.61
N LEU A 135 7.45 4.59 -9.34
CA LEU A 135 7.09 3.22 -9.72
C LEU A 135 7.56 2.90 -11.15
N ARG A 136 8.82 2.48 -11.27
CA ARG A 136 9.47 2.26 -12.58
C ARG A 136 8.99 1.00 -13.31
N GLN A 137 8.37 0.04 -12.63
CA GLN A 137 7.91 -1.21 -13.22
C GLN A 137 6.39 -1.28 -13.41
N LEU A 138 5.65 -0.29 -12.92
CA LEU A 138 4.21 -0.24 -13.08
C LEU A 138 3.89 0.28 -14.49
N ARG A 139 3.63 -0.66 -15.39
CA ARG A 139 3.26 -0.40 -16.77
C ARG A 139 1.76 -0.57 -16.94
N MET A 140 1.08 0.51 -17.29
CA MET A 140 -0.30 0.52 -17.72
C MET A 140 -0.68 1.89 -18.29
N ASP A 141 -1.71 1.93 -19.11
CA ASP A 141 -2.30 3.21 -19.54
C ASP A 141 -3.50 3.62 -18.68
N TRP A 142 -4.05 4.80 -18.96
CA TRP A 142 -5.23 5.32 -18.27
C TRP A 142 -6.48 4.44 -18.49
N GLN A 143 -6.68 3.90 -19.69
CA GLN A 143 -7.84 3.07 -20.02
C GLN A 143 -7.82 1.74 -19.26
N GLU A 144 -6.64 1.24 -18.93
CA GLU A 144 -6.45 0.08 -18.05
C GLU A 144 -6.63 0.45 -16.57
N LEU A 145 -6.22 1.65 -16.15
CA LEU A 145 -6.29 2.07 -14.75
C LEU A 145 -7.70 2.48 -14.30
N GLU A 146 -8.40 3.29 -15.10
CA GLU A 146 -9.69 3.86 -14.73
C GLU A 146 -10.74 2.79 -14.32
N PRO A 147 -10.89 1.64 -15.02
CA PRO A 147 -11.82 0.58 -14.63
C PRO A 147 -11.50 -0.07 -13.27
N LEU A 148 -10.23 -0.06 -12.85
CA LEU A 148 -9.80 -0.56 -11.53
C LEU A 148 -10.22 0.40 -10.41
N PHE A 149 -10.40 1.68 -10.71
CA PHE A 149 -10.67 2.76 -9.75
C PHE A 149 -11.92 3.58 -10.14
N PRO A 150 -13.13 2.99 -10.13
CA PRO A 150 -14.35 3.66 -10.61
C PRO A 150 -14.71 4.96 -9.87
N ASN A 151 -14.30 5.10 -8.61
CA ASN A 151 -14.65 6.24 -7.75
C ASN A 151 -13.55 7.33 -7.69
N LEU A 152 -12.57 7.26 -8.59
CA LEU A 152 -11.38 8.12 -8.54
C LEU A 152 -11.76 9.58 -8.80
N THR A 153 -11.39 10.47 -7.89
CA THR A 153 -11.56 11.93 -8.01
C THR A 153 -10.23 12.66 -8.11
N TYR A 154 -9.13 11.98 -7.79
CA TYR A 154 -7.79 12.54 -7.79
C TYR A 154 -6.72 11.46 -8.06
N VAL A 155 -5.75 11.78 -8.92
CA VAL A 155 -4.53 11.00 -9.15
C VAL A 155 -3.32 11.93 -9.07
N GLU A 156 -2.28 11.47 -8.38
CA GLU A 156 -0.95 12.06 -8.44
C GLU A 156 0.02 11.01 -8.99
N LYS A 157 0.76 11.36 -10.04
CA LYS A 157 1.77 10.52 -10.69
C LYS A 157 3.09 11.27 -10.73
N VAL A 158 4.10 10.76 -10.02
CA VAL A 158 5.44 11.36 -9.98
C VAL A 158 6.47 10.29 -10.29
N GLU A 159 7.36 10.50 -11.27
CA GLU A 159 8.44 9.56 -11.61
C GLU A 159 7.97 8.12 -11.94
N CYS A 160 6.83 7.98 -12.62
CA CYS A 160 6.33 6.69 -13.12
C CYS A 160 6.43 6.69 -14.66
N PRO A 161 7.58 6.28 -15.24
CA PRO A 161 7.84 6.39 -16.68
C PRO A 161 6.95 5.48 -17.53
N GLU A 162 6.58 4.31 -17.02
CA GLU A 162 5.80 3.29 -17.76
C GLU A 162 4.28 3.50 -17.67
N LEU A 163 3.83 4.55 -16.98
CA LEU A 163 2.43 4.94 -16.91
C LEU A 163 2.13 5.97 -18.02
N SER A 164 1.32 5.57 -19.01
CA SER A 164 1.08 6.33 -20.24
C SER A 164 -0.36 6.84 -20.36
N SER A 165 -0.56 7.89 -21.15
CA SER A 165 -1.90 8.43 -21.48
C SER A 165 -2.72 8.91 -20.27
N PHE A 166 -2.07 9.22 -19.15
CA PHE A 166 -2.73 9.81 -17.98
C PHE A 166 -3.09 11.27 -18.29
N PRO A 167 -4.34 11.70 -18.00
CA PRO A 167 -4.81 13.07 -18.21
C PRO A 167 -4.28 14.04 -17.13
N CYS A 168 -3.03 13.91 -16.73
CA CYS A 168 -2.42 14.75 -15.69
C CYS A 168 -1.91 16.07 -16.25
N ASP A 169 -1.90 17.10 -15.40
CA ASP A 169 -1.30 18.40 -15.66
C ASP A 169 0.25 18.38 -15.57
N GLU A 170 0.86 19.56 -15.65
CA GLU A 170 2.32 19.74 -15.53
C GLU A 170 2.90 19.28 -14.18
N ASN A 171 2.08 19.22 -13.12
CA ASN A 171 2.47 18.75 -11.79
C ASN A 171 2.33 17.22 -11.65
N GLY A 172 1.82 16.54 -12.68
CA GLY A 172 1.50 15.12 -12.63
C GLY A 172 0.22 14.84 -11.85
N GLU A 173 -0.67 15.82 -11.73
CA GLU A 173 -1.95 15.69 -11.03
C GLU A 173 -3.12 15.62 -12.01
N TRP A 174 -4.07 14.73 -11.75
CA TRP A 174 -5.38 14.75 -12.39
C TRP A 174 -6.45 14.91 -11.31
N ILE A 175 -7.37 15.83 -11.55
CA ILE A 175 -8.55 16.05 -10.72
C ILE A 175 -9.75 15.74 -11.60
N ARG A 176 -10.69 14.94 -11.10
CA ARG A 176 -11.93 14.68 -11.82
C ARG A 176 -12.63 16.02 -12.08
N PRO A 177 -12.94 16.35 -13.35
CA PRO A 177 -13.72 17.54 -13.66
C PRO A 177 -15.04 17.49 -12.91
N GLU A 178 -15.47 18.63 -12.36
CA GLU A 178 -16.86 18.73 -11.89
C GLU A 178 -17.74 18.44 -13.09
N SER A 179 -18.63 17.45 -12.97
CA SER A 179 -19.67 17.27 -13.99
C SER A 179 -20.50 18.54 -13.96
N ASP A 180 -20.52 19.28 -15.07
CA ASP A 180 -21.43 20.40 -15.28
C ASP A 180 -22.82 19.89 -14.90
N THR A 181 -23.27 20.25 -13.70
CA THR A 181 -24.65 20.03 -13.28
C THR A 181 -25.39 21.21 -13.87
N GLU A 182 -25.49 21.22 -15.19
CA GLU A 182 -26.34 22.16 -15.91
C GLU A 182 -27.77 21.78 -15.52
N GLN A 183 -28.35 22.62 -14.68
CA GLN A 183 -29.76 22.60 -14.36
C GLN A 183 -30.53 22.78 -15.67
N ALA A 184 -31.32 21.78 -16.04
CA ALA A 184 -32.41 21.89 -17.00
C ALA A 184 -33.60 21.08 -16.48
#